data_AF-A0A804P8V1-F1
#
_entry.id   AF-A0A804P8V1-F1
#
_cell.length_a   1.000
_cell.length_b   1.000
_cell.length_c   1.000
_cell.angle_alpha   90.00
_cell.angle_beta   90.00
_cell.angle_gamma   90.00
#
_symmetry.space_group_name_H-M   'P 1'
#
loop_
_entity.id
_entity.type
_entity.pdbx_description
1 polymer ?
#
loop_
_entity_poly.entity_id
_entity_poly.type
_entity_poly.pdbx_seq_one_letter_code
_entity_poly.pdbx_strand_id
1 'polypeptide(L)'
;MERGSSWRLTVVAGTLVCASLFSPPAAALNVGVQSAGDDAVPPPFLRYGKYCGIMYSGCPGEPPCDALDACCMHHDNCVQAKMDYLSTACNEALLDCLAKLREGTSTFEGNRCMIDQVIDVISLVIEAAVVAGRVLHKP
;
A
#
# COMPACT_ATOMS: atom_id res chain seq x y z
N MET A 1 -21.08 -34.48 -39.55
CA MET A 1 -21.04 -34.06 -38.14
C MET A 1 -20.09 -32.85 -38.05
N GLU A 2 -20.55 -31.61 -38.26
CA GLU A 2 -19.65 -30.43 -38.34
C GLU A 2 -20.27 -29.15 -37.73
N ARG A 3 -21.44 -29.25 -37.08
CA ARG A 3 -22.21 -28.07 -36.62
C ARG A 3 -21.82 -27.57 -35.21
N GLY A 4 -20.73 -28.07 -34.63
CA GLY A 4 -20.32 -27.80 -33.24
C GLY A 4 -19.18 -26.78 -33.05
N SER A 5 -18.49 -26.37 -34.12
CA SER A 5 -17.29 -25.51 -34.01
C SER A 5 -17.63 -24.01 -33.93
N SER A 6 -18.67 -23.57 -34.66
CA SER A 6 -19.01 -22.15 -34.78
C SER A 6 -19.41 -21.48 -33.45
N TRP A 7 -20.11 -22.20 -32.56
CA TRP A 7 -20.56 -21.64 -31.27
C TRP A 7 -19.42 -21.50 -30.26
N ARG A 8 -18.36 -22.32 -30.38
CA ARG A 8 -17.19 -22.21 -29.49
C ARG A 8 -16.42 -20.92 -29.74
N LEU A 9 -16.26 -20.54 -31.01
CA LEU A 9 -15.57 -19.29 -31.39
C LEU A 9 -16.32 -18.04 -30.92
N THR A 10 -17.66 -18.05 -31.00
CA THR A 10 -18.47 -16.92 -30.54
C THR A 10 -18.45 -16.78 -29.02
N VAL A 11 -18.48 -17.88 -28.28
CA VAL A 11 -18.38 -17.84 -26.81
C VAL A 11 -17.01 -17.31 -26.38
N VAL A 12 -15.91 -17.76 -27.00
CA VAL A 12 -14.56 -17.29 -26.67
C VAL A 12 -14.39 -15.80 -26.96
N ALA A 13 -14.86 -15.33 -28.13
CA ALA A 13 -14.83 -13.91 -28.48
C ALA A 13 -15.69 -13.06 -27.52
N GLY A 14 -16.86 -13.55 -27.12
CA GLY A 14 -17.73 -12.88 -26.15
C GLY A 14 -17.09 -12.76 -24.76
N THR A 15 -16.43 -13.82 -24.27
CA THR A 15 -15.75 -13.79 -22.96
C THR A 15 -14.54 -12.87 -22.92
N LEU A 16 -13.77 -12.75 -24.01
CA LEU A 16 -12.62 -11.83 -24.09
C LEU A 16 -13.07 -10.36 -24.04
N VAL A 17 -14.16 -10.02 -24.72
CA VAL A 17 -14.74 -8.66 -24.70
C VAL A 17 -15.22 -8.29 -23.29
N CYS A 18 -15.87 -9.22 -22.59
CA CYS A 18 -16.32 -8.96 -21.21
C CYS A 18 -15.14 -8.75 -20.24
N ALA A 19 -14.05 -9.51 -20.35
CA ALA A 19 -12.90 -9.36 -19.46
C ALA A 19 -12.23 -7.98 -19.59
N SER A 20 -12.17 -7.42 -20.80
CA SER A 20 -11.61 -6.07 -21.03
C SER A 20 -12.48 -4.92 -20.50
N LEU A 21 -13.79 -5.12 -20.37
CA LEU A 21 -14.72 -4.06 -19.94
C LEU A 21 -14.91 -3.99 -18.42
N PHE A 22 -14.50 -5.03 -17.69
CA PHE A 22 -14.63 -5.11 -16.23
C PHE A 22 -13.29 -5.02 -15.48
N SER A 23 -12.17 -4.76 -16.16
CA SER A 23 -10.94 -4.39 -15.46
C SER A 23 -11.08 -2.97 -14.91
N PRO A 24 -11.15 -2.75 -13.59
CA PRO A 24 -11.07 -1.40 -13.05
C PRO A 24 -9.75 -0.78 -13.51
N PRO A 25 -9.73 0.51 -13.90
CA PRO A 25 -8.50 1.18 -14.28
C PRO A 25 -7.50 1.07 -13.12
N ALA A 26 -6.24 0.75 -13.41
CA ALA A 26 -5.17 0.66 -12.41
C ALA A 26 -5.06 1.94 -11.56
N ALA A 27 -5.52 3.08 -12.07
CA ALA A 27 -5.66 4.34 -11.35
C ALA A 27 -6.51 4.22 -10.06
N ALA A 28 -7.46 3.29 -9.99
CA ALA A 28 -8.27 3.08 -8.79
C ALA A 28 -7.44 2.55 -7.61
N LEU A 29 -6.32 1.86 -7.85
CA LEU A 29 -5.40 1.44 -6.79
C LEU A 29 -4.54 2.58 -6.25
N ASN A 30 -4.43 3.71 -6.95
CA ASN A 30 -3.61 4.85 -6.52
C ASN A 30 -4.38 5.85 -5.65
N VAL A 31 -5.66 5.59 -5.31
CA VAL A 31 -6.43 6.51 -4.48
C VAL A 31 -6.11 6.25 -3.01
N GLY A 32 -5.26 7.11 -2.44
CA GLY A 32 -5.21 7.28 -0.98
C GLY A 32 -6.61 7.68 -0.50
N VAL A 33 -7.23 6.84 0.33
CA VAL A 33 -8.60 7.10 0.82
C VAL A 33 -8.50 8.00 2.05
N GLN A 34 -8.75 9.30 1.86
CA GLN A 34 -9.33 10.11 2.93
C GLN A 34 -10.80 9.74 3.07
N SER A 35 -11.25 9.42 4.28
CA SER A 35 -12.60 9.83 4.66
C SER A 35 -12.65 11.36 4.62
N ALA A 36 -13.53 11.92 3.81
CA ALA A 36 -13.75 13.36 3.78
C ALA A 36 -14.31 13.81 5.14
N GLY A 37 -13.48 14.43 5.96
CA GLY A 37 -13.83 14.99 7.27
C GLY A 37 -12.57 15.40 8.04
N ASP A 38 -12.69 16.34 8.96
CA ASP A 38 -11.60 16.82 9.84
C ASP A 38 -11.07 15.75 10.82
N ASP A 39 -11.59 14.51 10.74
CA ASP A 39 -11.13 13.36 11.50
C ASP A 39 -10.04 12.61 10.70
N ALA A 40 -8.82 12.59 11.24
CA ALA A 40 -7.72 11.81 10.67
C ALA A 40 -8.14 10.35 10.46
N VAL A 41 -7.76 9.77 9.31
CA VAL A 41 -8.06 8.36 9.00
C VAL A 41 -7.48 7.48 10.13
N PRO A 42 -8.30 6.64 10.80
CA PRO A 42 -7.80 5.82 11.88
C PRO A 42 -6.69 4.90 11.36
N PRO A 43 -5.62 4.64 12.14
CA PRO A 43 -4.47 3.86 11.65
C PRO A 43 -4.83 2.51 10.99
N PRO A 44 -5.81 1.72 11.48
CA PRO A 44 -6.22 0.48 10.83
C PRO A 44 -6.77 0.60 9.41
N PHE A 45 -7.25 1.77 9.03
CA PHE A 45 -7.90 2.02 7.74
C PHE A 45 -7.07 2.92 6.81
N LEU A 46 -5.91 3.37 7.26
CA LEU A 46 -5.00 4.16 6.45
C LEU A 46 -4.53 3.35 5.25
N ARG A 47 -4.79 3.88 4.05
CA ARG A 47 -4.23 3.41 2.78
C ARG A 47 -3.70 4.62 2.04
N TYR A 48 -2.39 4.66 1.88
CA TYR A 48 -1.70 5.73 1.19
C TYR A 48 -0.76 5.13 0.14
N GLY A 49 -0.76 5.71 -1.07
CA GLY A 49 -0.01 5.16 -2.20
C GLY A 49 -0.37 3.69 -2.45
N LYS A 50 0.61 2.88 -2.85
CA LYS A 50 0.45 1.44 -3.10
C LYS A 50 0.88 0.58 -1.91
N TYR A 51 1.67 1.11 -0.98
CA TYR A 51 2.39 0.34 0.03
C TYR A 51 2.12 0.75 1.48
N CYS A 52 1.58 1.95 1.74
CA CYS A 52 1.35 2.37 3.12
C CYS A 52 -0.02 1.92 3.65
N GLY A 53 -0.05 0.85 4.45
CA GLY A 53 -1.24 0.43 5.20
C GLY A 53 -1.10 -0.95 5.85
N ILE A 54 -1.92 -1.25 6.87
CA ILE A 54 -1.90 -2.57 7.51
C ILE A 54 -2.51 -3.61 6.56
N MET A 55 -1.76 -4.69 6.30
CA MET A 55 -2.13 -5.75 5.34
C MET A 55 -2.46 -5.20 3.93
N TYR A 56 -1.78 -4.12 3.55
CA TYR A 56 -1.94 -3.44 2.27
C TYR A 56 -0.55 -3.23 1.66
N SER A 57 -0.34 -3.70 0.44
CA SER A 57 0.95 -3.59 -0.24
C SER A 57 0.77 -3.63 -1.76
N GLY A 58 1.76 -3.13 -2.49
CA GLY A 58 1.75 -3.08 -3.95
C GLY A 58 2.13 -4.41 -4.60
N CYS A 59 1.75 -4.58 -5.87
CA CYS A 59 2.14 -5.76 -6.64
C CYS A 59 3.66 -5.77 -6.93
N PRO A 60 4.27 -6.95 -7.14
CA PRO A 60 5.67 -7.03 -7.56
C PRO A 60 5.95 -6.22 -8.83
N GLY A 61 6.95 -5.34 -8.77
CA GLY A 61 7.38 -4.51 -9.91
C GLY A 61 6.66 -3.17 -10.04
N GLU A 62 5.64 -2.90 -9.25
CA GLU A 62 5.00 -1.58 -9.23
C GLU A 62 5.93 -0.54 -8.57
N PRO A 63 6.12 0.65 -9.18
CA PRO A 63 6.88 1.70 -8.52
C PRO A 63 6.03 2.37 -7.42
N PRO A 64 6.65 2.86 -6.35
CA PRO A 64 5.95 3.66 -5.33
C PRO A 64 5.46 4.97 -5.93
N CYS A 65 4.35 5.49 -5.41
CA CYS A 65 3.73 6.72 -5.89
C CYS A 65 4.56 7.97 -5.57
N ASP A 66 5.25 7.99 -4.44
CA ASP A 66 6.16 9.06 -4.01
C ASP A 66 7.17 8.54 -2.97
N ALA A 67 7.92 9.45 -2.33
CA ALA A 67 8.93 9.10 -1.35
C ALA A 67 8.37 8.47 -0.07
N LEU A 68 7.14 8.85 0.35
CA LEU A 68 6.48 8.25 1.51
C LEU A 68 6.07 6.81 1.20
N ASP A 69 5.47 6.59 0.03
CA ASP A 69 5.12 5.27 -0.45
C ASP A 69 6.35 4.37 -0.62
N ALA A 70 7.50 4.95 -1.02
CA ALA A 70 8.77 4.23 -1.09
C ALA A 70 9.27 3.77 0.29
N CYS A 71 9.11 4.57 1.35
CA CYS A 71 9.42 4.15 2.71
C CYS A 71 8.60 2.91 3.10
N CYS A 72 7.29 2.91 2.81
CA CYS A 72 6.41 1.78 3.10
C CYS A 72 6.75 0.55 2.24
N MET A 73 7.05 0.72 0.96
CA MET A 73 7.51 -0.37 0.10
C MET A 73 8.76 -1.06 0.66
N HIS A 74 9.73 -0.29 1.18
CA HIS A 74 10.92 -0.86 1.80
C HIS A 74 10.60 -1.59 3.12
N HIS A 75 9.68 -1.05 3.92
CA HIS A 75 9.22 -1.67 5.16
C HIS A 75 8.50 -3.00 4.90
N ASP A 76 7.54 -3.03 3.98
CA ASP A 76 6.81 -4.23 3.58
C ASP A 76 7.75 -5.35 3.13
N ASN A 77 8.72 -5.03 2.26
CA ASN A 77 9.72 -5.97 1.80
C ASN A 77 10.61 -6.49 2.95
N CYS A 78 10.97 -5.63 3.91
CA CYS A 78 11.75 -6.01 5.08
C CYS A 78 10.97 -6.97 5.99
N VAL A 79 9.71 -6.65 6.29
CA VAL A 79 8.82 -7.48 7.11
C VAL A 79 8.55 -8.82 6.43
N GLN A 80 8.29 -8.83 5.12
CA GLN A 80 8.08 -10.04 4.34
C GLN A 80 9.30 -10.96 4.35
N ALA A 81 10.50 -10.40 4.24
CA ALA A 81 11.75 -11.18 4.27
C ALA A 81 12.04 -11.80 5.65
N LYS A 82 11.64 -11.13 6.74
CA LYS A 82 11.85 -11.61 8.11
C LYS A 82 10.67 -12.41 8.68
N MET A 83 9.52 -12.33 8.03
CA MET A 83 8.23 -12.86 8.52
C MET A 83 7.87 -12.31 9.91
N ASP A 84 8.22 -11.06 10.19
CA ASP A 84 8.10 -10.44 11.51
C ASP A 84 7.83 -8.94 11.39
N TYR A 85 6.57 -8.54 11.62
CA TYR A 85 6.18 -7.13 11.66
C TYR A 85 6.75 -6.39 12.88
N LEU A 86 7.10 -7.10 13.96
CA LEU A 86 7.69 -6.52 15.16
C LEU A 86 9.22 -6.42 15.07
N SER A 87 9.80 -6.66 13.89
CA SER A 87 11.24 -6.51 13.68
C SER A 87 11.66 -5.06 13.93
N THR A 88 12.39 -4.83 15.02
CA THR A 88 12.85 -3.49 15.40
C THR A 88 13.67 -2.86 14.28
N ALA A 89 14.52 -3.63 13.61
CA ALA A 89 15.31 -3.15 12.48
C ALA A 89 14.46 -2.71 11.27
N CYS A 90 13.31 -3.34 10.98
CA CYS A 90 12.43 -2.86 9.92
C CYS A 90 11.68 -1.60 10.34
N ASN A 91 11.15 -1.60 11.56
CA ASN A 91 10.35 -0.50 12.10
C ASN A 91 11.19 0.77 12.35
N GLU A 92 12.40 0.65 12.89
CA GLU A 92 13.33 1.77 13.09
C GLU A 92 13.78 2.36 11.74
N ALA A 93 14.08 1.52 10.74
CA ALA A 93 14.41 1.99 9.40
C ALA A 93 13.25 2.76 8.74
N LEU A 94 11.99 2.36 8.99
CA LEU A 94 10.83 3.11 8.54
C LEU A 94 10.73 4.47 9.27
N LEU A 95 10.90 4.52 10.59
CA LEU A 95 10.90 5.79 11.34
C LEU A 95 11.99 6.75 10.84
N ASP A 96 13.20 6.25 10.58
CA ASP A 96 14.30 7.05 10.01
C ASP A 96 13.98 7.57 8.61
N CYS A 97 13.25 6.79 7.81
CA CYS A 97 12.79 7.20 6.49
C CYS A 97 11.75 8.32 6.60
N LEU A 98 10.74 8.15 7.46
CA LEU A 98 9.69 9.15 7.71
C LEU A 98 10.25 10.46 8.27
N ALA A 99 11.24 10.39 9.16
CA ALA A 99 11.88 11.56 9.74
C ALA A 99 12.52 12.47 8.68
N LYS A 100 13.12 11.90 7.63
CA LYS A 100 13.71 12.66 6.51
C LYS A 100 12.65 13.36 5.66
N LEU A 101 11.46 12.77 5.52
CA LEU A 101 10.38 13.36 4.72
C LEU A 101 9.76 14.58 5.39
N ARG A 102 9.89 14.71 6.72
CA ARG A 102 9.43 15.89 7.47
C ARG A 102 10.19 17.17 7.13
N GLU A 103 11.35 17.07 6.48
CA GLU A 103 12.10 18.23 5.97
C GLU A 103 11.47 18.80 4.68
N GLY A 104 10.56 18.05 4.07
CA GLY A 104 9.85 18.42 2.85
C GLY A 104 9.86 17.28 1.84
N THR A 105 8.69 16.96 1.30
CA THR A 105 8.52 15.98 0.23
C THR A 105 7.37 16.39 -0.68
N SER A 106 7.43 15.97 -1.94
CA SER A 106 6.31 16.08 -2.88
C SER A 106 5.44 14.84 -2.82
N THR A 107 4.19 14.96 -3.26
CA THR A 107 3.24 13.85 -3.36
C THR A 107 2.76 13.65 -4.80
N PHE A 108 2.08 12.54 -5.06
CA PHE A 108 1.53 12.18 -6.36
C PHE A 108 0.23 12.95 -6.69
N GLU A 109 -0.07 13.06 -7.99
CA GLU A 109 -1.30 13.72 -8.47
C GLU A 109 -2.56 12.99 -7.98
N GLY A 110 -3.54 13.74 -7.49
CA GLY A 110 -4.80 13.19 -6.99
C GLY A 110 -4.75 12.69 -5.55
N ASN A 111 -3.60 12.80 -4.86
CA ASN A 111 -3.52 12.58 -3.43
C ASN A 111 -4.51 13.50 -2.69
N ARG A 112 -5.32 12.91 -1.80
CA ARG A 112 -6.27 13.63 -0.95
C ARG A 112 -5.73 13.82 0.48
N CYS A 113 -4.59 13.22 0.79
CA CYS A 113 -3.99 13.17 2.12
C CYS A 113 -3.05 14.31 2.43
N MET A 114 -3.16 14.82 3.66
CA MET A 114 -2.13 15.64 4.26
C MET A 114 -0.97 14.76 4.68
N ILE A 115 0.17 14.93 3.99
CA ILE A 115 1.36 14.09 4.15
C ILE A 115 1.83 14.05 5.60
N ASP A 116 1.86 15.19 6.28
CA ASP A 116 2.28 15.27 7.67
C ASP A 116 1.38 14.42 8.58
N GLN A 117 0.06 14.43 8.35
CA GLN A 117 -0.86 13.59 9.11
C GLN A 117 -0.65 12.10 8.83
N VAL A 118 -0.39 11.73 7.57
CA VAL A 118 -0.07 10.33 7.21
C VAL A 118 1.21 9.88 7.89
N ILE A 119 2.26 10.71 7.86
CA ILE A 119 3.54 10.46 8.55
C ILE A 119 3.30 10.29 10.06
N ASP A 120 2.49 11.13 10.68
CA ASP A 120 2.22 11.07 12.12
C ASP A 120 1.45 9.81 12.52
N VAL A 121 0.42 9.44 11.75
CA VAL A 121 -0.34 8.19 11.98
C VAL A 121 0.54 6.96 11.83
N ILE A 122 1.37 6.89 10.77
CA ILE A 122 2.30 5.77 10.57
C ILE A 122 3.34 5.74 11.69
N SER A 123 3.95 6.87 12.02
CA SER A 123 4.98 6.96 13.07
C SER A 123 4.44 6.47 14.42
N LEU A 124 3.23 6.86 14.80
CA LEU A 124 2.57 6.40 16.03
C LEU A 124 2.47 4.87 16.11
N VAL A 125 2.00 4.22 15.03
CA VAL A 125 1.87 2.76 14.97
C VAL A 125 3.23 2.07 15.00
N ILE A 126 4.21 2.61 14.27
CA ILE A 126 5.53 2.00 14.16
C ILE A 126 6.34 2.18 15.44
N GLU A 127 6.24 3.31 16.15
CA GLU A 127 6.81 3.50 17.48
C GLU A 127 6.26 2.47 18.48
N ALA A 128 4.94 2.23 18.47
CA ALA A 128 4.33 1.18 19.28
C ALA A 128 4.86 -0.22 18.90
N ALA A 129 5.04 -0.50 17.60
CA ALA A 129 5.62 -1.76 17.12
C ALA A 129 7.09 -1.94 17.52
N VAL A 130 7.90 -0.88 17.52
CA VAL A 130 9.29 -0.89 18.04
C VAL A 130 9.28 -1.24 19.53
N VAL A 131 8.43 -0.58 20.32
CA VAL A 131 8.30 -0.88 21.76
C VAL A 131 7.90 -2.34 21.98
N ALA A 132 6.86 -2.81 21.28
CA ALA A 132 6.39 -4.19 21.37
C ALA A 132 7.48 -5.20 20.95
N GLY A 133 8.19 -4.96 19.85
CA GLY A 133 9.30 -5.80 19.40
C GLY A 133 10.43 -5.88 20.41
N ARG A 134 10.81 -4.75 21.04
CA ARG A 134 11.83 -4.73 22.11
C ARG A 134 11.40 -5.50 23.36
N VAL A 135 10.10 -5.53 23.67
CA VAL A 135 9.55 -6.28 24.81
C VAL A 135 9.46 -7.77 24.50
N LEU A 136 8.96 -8.13 23.32
CA LEU A 136 8.66 -9.52 22.94
C LEU A 136 9.87 -10.29 22.40
N HIS A 137 10.86 -9.63 21.81
CA HIS A 137 12.10 -10.25 21.35
C HIS A 137 13.19 -10.29 22.43
N LYS A 138 12.87 -9.91 23.67
CA LYS A 138 13.76 -10.15 24.79
C LYS A 138 13.85 -11.67 25.05
N PRO A 139 15.06 -12.25 25.17
CA PRO A 139 15.23 -13.67 25.45
C PRO A 139 14.66 -14.07 26.82
#